data_AF-A0A979G3K7-F1
#
_entry.id   AF-A0A979G3K7-F1
#
_cell.length_a   1.000
_cell.length_b   1.000
_cell.length_c   1.000
_cell.angle_alpha   90.00
_cell.angle_beta   90.00
_cell.angle_gamma   90.00
#
_symmetry.space_group_name_H-M   'P 1'
#
loop_
_entity.id
_entity.type
_entity.pdbx_description
1 polymer ?
#
loop_
_entity_poly.entity_id
_entity_poly.type
_entity_poly.pdbx_seq_one_letter_code
_entity_poly.pdbx_strand_id
1 'polypeptide(L)'
;MSKEKNGRTSAAEKQSLVDIQHIRTQVVQDRTLFNLDAVGRNYKLGQAYKSVRNLKLTDKNNIQLKTYAEYLQLYKKFLDLTPLIEEKPRPSYPSGESYLNTYSLLRFPRGKVLVMVHADIFTQVQDRVNRYVLDLGRDGFWATIHVVKGGKPAYIRNYIRSKSPAGVVMVGAIPVPWFEMDDDFYGAHAEFPCDLFYMDTNGTWTDADADGKYNAVSGDVSPEVWVGRIWTPTANGNDAVLINNYFDRNHLFRTGGLGHSRSALAYVEDDWTGFDDCEMDLMTPSAYITKYTNPDITDADLYKTEINRTRSFVQLCSHSSPHVHSFRIPAEGTTEWIDRSYFRDERCPNANFFNLFCCSTARFTENDYLGGWYIFDKSGSETNMGLTVVGSTKTGSMLFFADFYEPIGKGSCIGQAMVQWWQARGADHDLGERQWFYGMSILGDPTLTWWKGAVPRLQEPAEGAVFNHYPRTLTFRWLPVNIPGATYSLEVDAFGAINAGQWAAQSFRSFGVYHNITGTSFNHSFVGAQPGRWRVRAKVGDRYCSWSEWSYFRFTI
;
A
#
# COMPACT_ATOMS: atom_id res chain seq x y z
N MET A 1 -13.47 -14.27 63.13
CA MET A 1 -12.31 -13.50 62.66
C MET A 1 -11.68 -14.25 61.49
N SER A 2 -11.56 -13.58 60.33
CA SER A 2 -10.71 -13.87 59.15
C SER A 2 -10.78 -15.26 58.50
N LYS A 3 -10.81 -15.44 57.17
CA LYS A 3 -10.66 -14.58 56.00
C LYS A 3 -11.05 -15.43 54.78
N GLU A 4 -11.72 -14.83 53.80
CA GLU A 4 -11.81 -15.32 52.41
C GLU A 4 -10.42 -15.32 51.73
N LYS A 5 -10.22 -16.17 50.71
CA LYS A 5 -9.70 -15.74 49.39
C LYS A 5 -9.73 -16.84 48.30
N ASN A 6 -10.49 -16.53 47.25
CA ASN A 6 -10.41 -16.84 45.81
C ASN A 6 -9.17 -17.55 45.22
N GLY A 7 -9.46 -18.56 44.40
CA GLY A 7 -9.26 -18.63 42.94
C GLY A 7 -8.05 -17.96 42.28
N ARG A 8 -7.32 -18.77 41.49
CA ARG A 8 -6.64 -18.42 40.22
C ARG A 8 -6.22 -19.71 39.51
N THR A 9 -7.01 -20.17 38.55
CA THR A 9 -6.56 -21.11 37.53
C THR A 9 -5.67 -20.34 36.56
N SER A 10 -4.37 -20.57 36.64
CA SER A 10 -3.39 -20.06 35.67
C SER A 10 -3.68 -20.66 34.30
N ALA A 11 -3.85 -19.82 33.28
CA ALA A 11 -3.85 -20.18 31.86
C ALA A 11 -2.43 -20.57 31.40
N ALA A 12 -1.87 -21.58 32.07
CA ALA A 12 -0.64 -22.26 31.74
C ALA A 12 -0.93 -23.76 31.71
N GLU A 13 -1.92 -24.15 30.90
CA GLU A 13 -1.86 -25.49 30.33
C GLU A 13 -0.68 -25.46 29.36
N LYS A 14 0.44 -26.00 29.84
CA LYS A 14 1.57 -26.42 29.03
C LYS A 14 1.02 -26.96 27.71
N GLN A 15 1.33 -26.29 26.60
CA GLN A 15 1.10 -26.80 25.25
C GLN A 15 1.56 -28.26 25.23
N SER A 16 0.59 -29.17 25.23
CA SER A 16 0.87 -30.60 25.29
C SER A 16 1.53 -30.99 23.98
N LEU A 17 2.62 -31.76 24.07
CA LEU A 17 3.44 -32.29 22.96
C LEU A 17 2.69 -33.24 22.01
N VAL A 18 1.37 -33.14 21.88
CA VAL A 18 0.50 -34.19 21.32
C VAL A 18 0.04 -33.88 19.89
N ASP A 19 0.37 -32.72 19.30
CA ASP A 19 -0.04 -32.44 17.92
C ASP A 19 0.93 -31.61 17.07
N ILE A 20 2.20 -32.04 17.00
CA ILE A 20 3.25 -31.38 16.22
C ILE A 20 2.96 -31.40 14.70
N GLN A 21 2.10 -32.32 14.23
CA GLN A 21 1.75 -32.43 12.81
C GLN A 21 0.87 -31.27 12.31
N HIS A 22 0.08 -30.64 13.17
CA HIS A 22 -0.84 -29.56 12.79
C HIS A 22 -0.35 -28.15 13.16
N ILE A 23 0.66 -28.02 14.02
CA ILE A 23 1.26 -26.72 14.35
C ILE A 23 2.00 -26.20 13.12
N ARG A 24 1.60 -25.02 12.62
CA ARG A 24 2.22 -24.37 11.45
C ARG A 24 3.53 -23.72 11.79
N THR A 25 3.63 -23.12 12.98
CA THR A 25 4.78 -22.27 13.34
C THR A 25 5.17 -22.39 14.81
N GLN A 26 6.47 -22.53 15.08
CA GLN A 26 7.03 -22.52 16.43
C GLN A 26 8.27 -21.61 16.53
N VAL A 27 8.25 -20.66 17.46
CA VAL A 27 9.43 -19.86 17.79
C VAL A 27 10.31 -20.62 18.78
N VAL A 28 11.57 -20.83 18.39
CA VAL A 28 12.59 -21.54 19.18
C VAL A 28 13.83 -20.66 19.26
N GLN A 29 14.01 -20.00 20.41
CA GLN A 29 15.10 -19.06 20.64
C GLN A 29 15.16 -17.95 19.57
N ASP A 30 16.23 -17.90 18.78
CA ASP A 30 16.47 -16.90 17.74
C ASP A 30 16.02 -17.34 16.35
N ARG A 31 15.32 -18.47 16.23
CA ARG A 31 14.73 -18.93 14.98
C ARG A 31 13.25 -19.24 15.14
N THR A 32 12.56 -19.27 14.01
CA THR A 32 11.20 -19.76 13.86
C THR A 32 11.21 -20.93 12.92
N LEU A 33 10.65 -22.06 13.38
CA LEU A 33 10.48 -23.27 12.59
C LEU A 33 9.08 -23.25 11.97
N PHE A 34 9.01 -23.41 10.66
CA PHE A 34 7.74 -23.51 9.94
C PHE A 34 7.54 -24.92 9.43
N ASN A 35 6.41 -25.51 9.78
CA ASN A 35 5.94 -26.79 9.26
C ASN A 35 5.22 -26.54 7.92
N LEU A 36 5.97 -26.62 6.81
CA LEU A 36 5.41 -26.34 5.49
C LEU A 36 4.33 -27.33 5.04
N ASP A 37 4.35 -28.56 5.57
CA ASP A 37 3.30 -29.54 5.31
C ASP A 37 1.97 -29.09 5.96
N ALA A 38 2.04 -28.58 7.20
CA ALA A 38 0.88 -28.00 7.89
C ALA A 38 0.41 -26.67 7.27
N VAL A 39 1.32 -25.86 6.70
CA VAL A 39 0.95 -24.68 5.90
C VAL A 39 0.23 -25.09 4.60
N GLY A 40 0.50 -26.30 4.09
CA GLY A 40 -0.24 -26.88 2.97
C GLY A 40 0.01 -26.22 1.62
N ARG A 41 1.17 -25.54 1.45
CA ARG A 41 1.53 -24.80 0.23
C ARG A 41 2.98 -25.04 -0.16
N ASN A 42 3.23 -25.09 -1.48
CA ASN A 42 4.57 -25.27 -2.05
C ASN A 42 5.15 -23.92 -2.48
N TYR A 43 6.25 -23.50 -1.85
CA TYR A 43 6.94 -22.24 -2.12
C TYR A 43 8.30 -22.48 -2.80
N LYS A 44 8.71 -21.59 -3.71
CA LYS A 44 10.07 -21.60 -4.30
C LYS A 44 11.12 -21.48 -3.19
N LEU A 45 10.83 -20.66 -2.19
CA LEU A 45 11.67 -20.45 -1.00
C LEU A 45 11.40 -21.42 0.15
N GLY A 46 10.74 -22.56 -0.09
CA GLY A 46 10.34 -23.49 0.98
C GLY A 46 11.49 -23.91 1.90
N GLN A 47 12.68 -24.21 1.37
CA GLN A 47 13.82 -24.57 2.24
C GLN A 47 14.26 -23.42 3.14
N ALA A 48 14.19 -22.18 2.66
CA ALA A 48 14.53 -21.00 3.46
C ALA A 48 13.50 -20.74 4.56
N TYR A 49 12.22 -21.05 4.31
CA TYR A 49 11.15 -20.88 5.29
C TYR A 49 11.15 -21.93 6.40
N LYS A 50 11.71 -23.12 6.21
CA LYS A 50 11.71 -24.17 7.27
C LYS A 50 12.33 -23.71 8.59
N SER A 51 13.30 -22.81 8.54
CA SER A 51 14.00 -22.29 9.73
C SER A 51 14.44 -20.85 9.51
N VAL A 52 13.54 -19.90 9.77
CA VAL A 52 13.79 -18.47 9.57
C VAL A 52 14.48 -17.88 10.79
N ARG A 53 15.49 -17.04 10.59
CA ARG A 53 16.06 -16.24 11.67
C ARG A 53 15.05 -15.17 12.12
N ASN A 54 14.83 -15.06 13.43
CA ASN A 54 13.91 -14.07 13.97
C ASN A 54 14.45 -12.66 13.75
N LEU A 55 13.58 -11.77 13.28
CA LEU A 55 13.89 -10.36 13.26
C LEU A 55 14.08 -9.84 14.70
N LYS A 56 15.00 -8.88 14.88
CA LYS A 56 15.26 -8.22 16.16
C LYS A 56 14.99 -6.72 16.03
N LEU A 57 14.40 -6.15 17.08
CA LEU A 57 14.32 -4.71 17.21
C LEU A 57 15.72 -4.20 17.54
N THR A 58 16.35 -3.54 16.56
CA THR A 58 17.76 -3.17 16.65
C THR A 58 17.88 -1.67 16.45
N ASP A 59 18.34 -0.97 17.50
CA ASP A 59 18.45 0.49 17.54
C ASP A 59 19.77 0.89 18.22
N LYS A 60 20.63 1.63 17.51
CA LYS A 60 21.94 2.06 18.04
C LYS A 60 21.85 2.85 19.35
N ASN A 61 20.73 3.53 19.57
CA ASN A 61 20.49 4.40 20.73
C ASN A 61 19.54 3.75 21.76
N ASN A 62 19.07 2.51 21.52
CA ASN A 62 18.09 1.82 22.36
C ASN A 62 16.86 2.67 22.70
N ILE A 63 16.36 3.43 21.72
CA ILE A 63 15.20 4.30 21.91
C ILE A 63 13.99 3.44 22.26
N GLN A 64 13.37 3.73 23.40
CA GLN A 64 12.15 3.07 23.83
C GLN A 64 10.99 3.44 22.91
N LEU A 65 10.20 2.42 22.54
CA LEU A 65 9.00 2.62 21.75
C LEU A 65 7.91 3.24 22.62
N LYS A 66 7.11 4.13 22.04
CA LYS A 66 5.94 4.66 22.72
C LYS A 66 4.99 3.53 23.07
N THR A 67 4.50 3.63 24.30
CA THR A 67 3.47 2.77 24.89
C THR A 67 2.08 3.16 24.44
N TYR A 68 1.12 2.27 24.68
CA TYR A 68 -0.30 2.59 24.49
C TYR A 68 -0.74 3.74 25.41
N ALA A 69 -0.22 3.79 26.64
CA ALA A 69 -0.51 4.86 27.58
C ALA A 69 -0.08 6.24 27.05
N GLU A 70 1.09 6.34 26.43
CA GLU A 70 1.57 7.57 25.79
C GLU A 70 0.76 7.92 24.54
N TYR A 71 0.36 6.91 23.75
CA TYR A 71 -0.60 7.09 22.65
C TYR A 71 -1.91 7.68 23.18
N LEU A 72 -2.50 7.10 24.23
CA LEU A 72 -3.73 7.62 24.84
C LEU A 72 -3.53 9.06 25.30
N GLN A 73 -2.44 9.39 25.98
CA GLN A 73 -2.18 10.76 26.42
C GLN A 73 -2.20 11.76 25.25
N LEU A 74 -1.63 11.37 24.11
CA LEU A 74 -1.53 12.24 22.93
C LEU A 74 -2.87 12.40 22.20
N TYR A 75 -3.68 11.34 22.10
CA TYR A 75 -4.91 11.33 21.28
C TYR A 75 -6.20 11.32 22.10
N LYS A 76 -6.13 11.34 23.43
CA LYS A 76 -7.29 11.26 24.36
C LYS A 76 -8.42 12.19 23.97
N LYS A 77 -8.09 13.45 23.69
CA LYS A 77 -9.08 14.47 23.34
C LYS A 77 -9.96 14.01 22.18
N PHE A 78 -9.38 13.41 21.15
CA PHE A 78 -10.11 12.95 19.97
C PHE A 78 -10.83 11.61 20.22
N LEU A 79 -10.19 10.68 20.93
CA LEU A 79 -10.76 9.37 21.26
C LEU A 79 -12.03 9.46 22.13
N ASP A 80 -12.08 10.45 23.03
CA ASP A 80 -13.19 10.69 23.95
C ASP A 80 -14.33 11.53 23.35
N LEU A 81 -14.14 12.10 22.16
CA LEU A 81 -15.24 12.78 21.46
C LEU A 81 -16.36 11.80 21.15
N THR A 82 -17.60 12.32 21.16
CA THR A 82 -18.77 11.55 20.73
C THR A 82 -18.51 10.95 19.35
N PRO A 83 -18.56 9.61 19.20
CA PRO A 83 -18.23 8.97 17.94
C PRO A 83 -19.11 9.48 16.80
N LEU A 84 -18.48 10.00 15.75
CA LEU A 84 -19.18 10.54 14.59
C LEU A 84 -18.29 10.42 13.35
N ILE A 85 -18.86 9.83 12.30
CA ILE A 85 -18.26 9.78 10.98
C ILE A 85 -19.27 10.38 10.00
N GLU A 86 -18.88 11.50 9.39
CA GLU A 86 -19.73 12.25 8.46
C GLU A 86 -19.35 11.92 7.02
N GLU A 87 -20.28 11.33 6.25
CA GLU A 87 -20.09 11.13 4.81
C GLU A 87 -20.28 12.46 4.07
N LYS A 88 -19.29 12.86 3.28
CA LYS A 88 -19.31 14.10 2.50
C LYS A 88 -19.79 13.86 1.07
N PRO A 89 -20.36 14.89 0.40
CA PRO A 89 -20.70 14.80 -1.01
C PRO A 89 -19.49 14.35 -1.84
N ARG A 90 -19.70 13.34 -2.70
CA ARG A 90 -18.67 12.88 -3.62
C ARG A 90 -18.37 13.98 -4.66
N PRO A 91 -17.10 14.29 -4.97
CA PRO A 91 -16.78 15.16 -6.10
C PRO A 91 -17.33 14.60 -7.41
N SER A 92 -17.62 15.49 -8.35
CA SER A 92 -18.20 15.15 -9.65
C SER A 92 -17.19 15.33 -10.78
N TYR A 93 -17.19 14.38 -11.71
CA TYR A 93 -16.52 14.52 -13.00
C TYR A 93 -17.20 15.57 -13.86
N PRO A 94 -16.44 16.21 -14.77
CA PRO A 94 -16.98 17.14 -15.77
C PRO A 94 -17.97 16.43 -16.71
N SER A 95 -18.73 17.22 -17.47
CA SER A 95 -19.80 16.74 -18.36
C SER A 95 -19.37 15.59 -19.29
N GLY A 96 -18.15 15.66 -19.84
CA GLY A 96 -17.59 14.64 -20.73
C GLY A 96 -17.34 13.28 -20.06
N GLU A 97 -17.21 13.24 -18.74
CA GLU A 97 -17.06 12.03 -17.94
C GLU A 97 -18.19 11.85 -16.91
N SER A 98 -19.31 12.56 -17.06
CA SER A 98 -20.44 12.55 -16.12
C SER A 98 -21.03 11.16 -15.84
N TYR A 99 -20.82 10.21 -16.74
CA TYR A 99 -21.18 8.81 -16.54
C TYR A 99 -20.42 8.13 -15.39
N LEU A 100 -19.30 8.69 -14.95
CA LEU A 100 -18.59 8.23 -13.75
C LEU A 100 -19.14 8.84 -12.45
N ASN A 101 -20.20 9.67 -12.49
CA ASN A 101 -20.84 10.26 -11.30
C ASN A 101 -21.93 9.38 -10.67
N THR A 102 -22.25 8.23 -11.27
CA THR A 102 -23.28 7.31 -10.77
C THR A 102 -22.68 5.91 -10.61
N TYR A 103 -22.85 5.33 -9.43
CA TYR A 103 -22.36 3.99 -9.14
C TYR A 103 -23.02 2.93 -10.04
N SER A 104 -22.18 2.06 -10.58
CA SER A 104 -22.58 0.83 -11.26
C SER A 104 -21.42 -0.16 -11.17
N LEU A 105 -21.70 -1.43 -10.91
CA LEU A 105 -20.69 -2.48 -10.85
C LEU A 105 -19.90 -2.63 -12.16
N LEU A 106 -20.53 -2.33 -13.31
CA LEU A 106 -19.87 -2.38 -14.62
C LEU A 106 -18.80 -1.29 -14.79
N ARG A 107 -18.96 -0.13 -14.13
CA ARG A 107 -17.99 0.98 -14.19
C ARG A 107 -16.97 0.91 -13.06
N PHE A 108 -17.39 0.41 -11.91
CA PHE A 108 -16.55 0.29 -10.71
C PHE A 108 -16.41 -1.17 -10.28
N PRO A 109 -15.81 -2.03 -11.12
CA PRO A 109 -15.73 -3.46 -10.86
C PRO A 109 -14.84 -3.82 -9.67
N ARG A 110 -13.99 -2.88 -9.20
CA ARG A 110 -13.12 -3.08 -8.05
C ARG A 110 -13.79 -2.75 -6.70
N GLY A 111 -15.07 -2.40 -6.71
CA GLY A 111 -15.86 -2.19 -5.51
C GLY A 111 -15.74 -0.78 -4.92
N LYS A 112 -16.19 -0.64 -3.67
CA LYS A 112 -16.26 0.66 -2.98
C LYS A 112 -15.02 0.89 -2.12
N VAL A 113 -14.59 2.15 -2.01
CA VAL A 113 -13.46 2.55 -1.14
C VAL A 113 -13.92 3.66 -0.20
N LEU A 114 -13.63 3.50 1.09
CA LEU A 114 -13.85 4.58 2.06
C LEU A 114 -12.57 5.39 2.20
N VAL A 115 -12.60 6.67 1.86
CA VAL A 115 -11.52 7.62 2.18
C VAL A 115 -11.87 8.29 3.51
N MET A 116 -11.31 7.77 4.60
CA MET A 116 -11.58 8.23 5.96
C MET A 116 -10.57 9.29 6.36
N VAL A 117 -11.02 10.53 6.58
CA VAL A 117 -10.13 11.69 6.82
C VAL A 117 -10.34 12.22 8.24
N HIS A 118 -9.25 12.49 8.95
CA HIS A 118 -9.30 13.09 10.28
C HIS A 118 -9.88 14.51 10.20
N ALA A 119 -10.83 14.83 11.09
CA ALA A 119 -11.60 16.08 11.02
C ALA A 119 -10.74 17.34 11.01
N ASP A 120 -9.72 17.39 11.86
CA ASP A 120 -8.90 18.60 12.05
C ASP A 120 -8.12 19.03 10.80
N ILE A 121 -7.86 18.12 9.86
CA ILE A 121 -7.12 18.40 8.62
C ILE A 121 -8.01 18.45 7.39
N PHE A 122 -9.27 18.01 7.47
CA PHE A 122 -10.11 17.78 6.29
C PHE A 122 -10.20 19.02 5.38
N THR A 123 -10.41 20.21 5.95
CA THR A 123 -10.52 21.46 5.18
C THR A 123 -9.22 21.81 4.45
N GLN A 124 -8.06 21.45 5.00
CA GLN A 124 -6.75 21.75 4.43
C GLN A 124 -6.35 20.79 3.32
N VAL A 125 -6.90 19.57 3.32
CA VAL A 125 -6.59 18.52 2.32
C VAL A 125 -7.71 18.25 1.33
N GLN A 126 -8.84 18.94 1.46
CA GLN A 126 -10.08 18.64 0.73
C GLN A 126 -9.90 18.58 -0.78
N ASP A 127 -9.20 19.54 -1.38
CA ASP A 127 -9.03 19.58 -2.84
C ASP A 127 -8.25 18.37 -3.38
N ARG A 128 -7.21 17.95 -2.64
CA ARG A 128 -6.37 16.80 -3.03
C ARG A 128 -7.10 15.49 -2.79
N VAL A 129 -7.86 15.39 -1.70
CA VAL A 129 -8.75 14.25 -1.43
C VAL A 129 -9.86 14.14 -2.48
N ASN A 130 -10.44 15.27 -2.91
CA ASN A 130 -11.43 15.29 -3.97
C ASN A 130 -10.85 14.78 -5.30
N ARG A 131 -9.66 15.25 -5.69
CA ARG A 131 -8.96 14.74 -6.87
C ARG A 131 -8.67 13.25 -6.75
N TYR A 132 -8.18 12.81 -5.59
CA TYR A 132 -7.91 11.39 -5.31
C TYR A 132 -9.15 10.50 -5.50
N VAL A 133 -10.33 10.94 -5.05
CA VAL A 133 -11.59 10.21 -5.27
C VAL A 133 -11.95 10.07 -6.76
N LEU A 134 -11.66 11.11 -7.57
CA LEU A 134 -11.85 11.05 -9.01
C LEU A 134 -10.77 10.18 -9.69
N ASP A 135 -9.55 10.16 -9.17
CA ASP A 135 -8.52 9.26 -9.65
C ASP A 135 -8.88 7.79 -9.40
N LEU A 136 -9.39 7.46 -8.20
CA LEU A 136 -9.88 6.12 -7.87
C LEU A 136 -11.04 5.67 -8.76
N GLY A 137 -11.94 6.58 -9.13
CA GLY A 137 -13.03 6.27 -10.06
C GLY A 137 -12.55 5.90 -11.46
N ARG A 138 -11.48 6.51 -11.96
CA ARG A 138 -10.85 6.11 -13.24
C ARG A 138 -10.12 4.78 -13.15
N ASP A 139 -9.76 4.37 -11.93
CA ASP A 139 -9.18 3.06 -11.63
C ASP A 139 -10.21 1.95 -11.42
N GLY A 140 -11.51 2.28 -11.52
CA GLY A 140 -12.59 1.32 -11.36
C GLY A 140 -13.03 1.09 -9.91
N PHE A 141 -12.71 2.01 -8.99
CA PHE A 141 -13.24 2.02 -7.62
C PHE A 141 -14.31 3.08 -7.44
N TRP A 142 -15.35 2.80 -6.64
CA TRP A 142 -16.28 3.83 -6.19
C TRP A 142 -15.85 4.37 -4.83
N ALA A 143 -15.10 5.48 -4.84
CA ALA A 143 -14.61 6.11 -3.62
C ALA A 143 -15.58 7.16 -3.06
N THR A 144 -15.74 7.18 -1.73
CA THR A 144 -16.54 8.15 -0.97
C THR A 144 -15.72 8.73 0.20
N ILE A 145 -16.03 9.95 0.62
CA ILE A 145 -15.26 10.68 1.64
C ILE A 145 -16.01 10.61 2.98
N HIS A 146 -15.30 10.24 4.03
CA HIS A 146 -15.84 10.04 5.37
C HIS A 146 -14.99 10.78 6.40
N VAL A 147 -15.50 11.86 6.97
CA VAL A 147 -14.77 12.67 7.96
C VAL A 147 -14.99 12.09 9.35
N VAL A 148 -13.91 11.59 9.96
CA VAL A 148 -13.92 11.02 11.31
C VAL A 148 -13.72 12.16 12.31
N LYS A 149 -14.67 12.35 13.22
CA LYS A 149 -14.67 13.45 14.21
C LYS A 149 -14.42 12.98 15.64
N GLY A 150 -14.29 11.68 15.86
CA GLY A 150 -14.06 11.11 17.18
C GLY A 150 -14.44 9.64 17.25
N GLY A 151 -14.20 9.06 18.42
CA GLY A 151 -14.55 7.70 18.77
C GLY A 151 -13.38 6.72 18.78
N LYS A 152 -13.62 5.57 19.42
CA LYS A 152 -12.64 4.50 19.58
C LYS A 152 -12.60 3.55 18.37
N PRO A 153 -11.53 2.74 18.20
CA PRO A 153 -11.39 1.82 17.08
C PRO A 153 -12.61 0.92 16.82
N ALA A 154 -13.25 0.39 17.86
CA ALA A 154 -14.44 -0.46 17.70
C ALA A 154 -15.59 0.24 16.94
N TYR A 155 -15.79 1.54 17.15
CA TYR A 155 -16.80 2.31 16.42
C TYR A 155 -16.45 2.43 14.93
N ILE A 156 -15.17 2.70 14.62
CA ILE A 156 -14.68 2.80 13.25
C ILE A 156 -14.79 1.45 12.52
N ARG A 157 -14.40 0.35 13.16
CA ARG A 157 -14.55 -1.01 12.59
C ARG A 157 -16.01 -1.32 12.27
N ASN A 158 -16.93 -1.01 13.19
CA ASN A 158 -18.37 -1.17 12.97
C ASN A 158 -18.88 -0.32 11.80
N TYR A 159 -18.39 0.92 11.66
CA TYR A 159 -18.72 1.77 10.52
C TYR A 159 -18.23 1.18 9.20
N ILE A 160 -16.96 0.73 9.15
CA ILE A 160 -16.37 0.07 7.97
C ILE A 160 -17.22 -1.14 7.58
N ARG A 161 -17.52 -2.02 8.53
CA ARG A 161 -18.38 -3.20 8.31
C ARG A 161 -19.74 -2.83 7.72
N SER A 162 -20.40 -1.79 8.26
CA SER A 162 -21.72 -1.35 7.80
C SER A 162 -21.74 -0.85 6.35
N LYS A 163 -20.60 -0.44 5.81
CA LYS A 163 -20.45 0.06 4.44
C LYS A 163 -20.02 -1.03 3.45
N SER A 164 -19.52 -2.16 3.96
CA SER A 164 -19.01 -3.31 3.19
C SER A 164 -18.12 -2.89 2.01
N PRO A 165 -17.04 -2.10 2.24
CA PRO A 165 -16.16 -1.66 1.17
C PRO A 165 -15.24 -2.79 0.71
N ALA A 166 -14.60 -2.61 -0.44
CA ALA A 166 -13.42 -3.41 -0.80
C ALA A 166 -12.20 -3.02 0.05
N GLY A 167 -12.13 -1.76 0.49
CA GLY A 167 -11.12 -1.32 1.43
C GLY A 167 -11.22 0.15 1.85
N VAL A 168 -10.26 0.55 2.68
CA VAL A 168 -10.25 1.83 3.40
C VAL A 168 -8.88 2.50 3.27
N VAL A 169 -8.90 3.80 2.98
CA VAL A 169 -7.73 4.67 3.04
C VAL A 169 -7.92 5.64 4.19
N MET A 170 -7.08 5.53 5.21
CA MET A 170 -7.12 6.37 6.41
C MET A 170 -6.13 7.52 6.25
N VAL A 171 -6.62 8.75 6.31
CA VAL A 171 -5.86 9.99 6.08
C VAL A 171 -5.83 10.80 7.37
N GLY A 172 -4.63 11.03 7.90
CA GLY A 172 -4.47 11.65 9.20
C GLY A 172 -4.50 10.65 10.36
N ALA A 173 -4.56 11.19 11.57
CA ALA A 173 -4.49 10.43 12.82
C ALA A 173 -5.78 9.66 13.18
N ILE A 174 -6.30 8.85 12.25
CA ILE A 174 -7.51 8.03 12.49
C ILE A 174 -7.24 7.03 13.63
N PRO A 175 -8.11 6.95 14.66
CA PRO A 175 -7.89 6.12 15.85
C PRO A 175 -7.34 4.72 15.57
N VAL A 176 -6.42 4.29 16.42
CA VAL A 176 -5.55 3.14 16.16
C VAL A 176 -5.92 2.01 17.13
N PRO A 177 -6.28 0.82 16.64
CA PRO A 177 -6.41 -0.37 17.46
C PRO A 177 -5.02 -0.82 17.89
N TRP A 178 -4.87 -1.12 19.18
CA TRP A 178 -3.66 -1.72 19.73
C TRP A 178 -3.93 -3.17 20.10
N PHE A 179 -2.95 -4.02 19.84
CA PHE A 179 -2.93 -5.40 20.28
C PHE A 179 -1.79 -5.60 21.28
N GLU A 180 -1.99 -6.47 22.26
CA GLU A 180 -0.96 -6.86 23.21
C GLU A 180 -0.84 -8.37 23.35
N MET A 181 0.35 -8.82 23.75
CA MET A 181 0.63 -10.21 24.05
C MET A 181 1.83 -10.32 25.00
N ASP A 182 1.79 -11.28 25.93
CA ASP A 182 2.86 -11.55 26.89
C ASP A 182 3.86 -12.62 26.41
N ASP A 183 3.53 -13.28 25.30
CA ASP A 183 4.28 -14.39 24.71
C ASP A 183 4.85 -14.02 23.34
N ASP A 184 5.28 -12.77 23.14
CA ASP A 184 5.98 -12.37 21.91
C ASP A 184 7.37 -13.02 21.81
N PHE A 185 8.16 -12.65 20.79
CA PHE A 185 9.54 -13.13 20.63
C PHE A 185 10.32 -13.06 21.96
N TYR A 186 10.99 -14.16 22.31
CA TYR A 186 11.72 -14.34 23.57
C TYR A 186 10.85 -14.29 24.85
N GLY A 187 9.54 -14.50 24.74
CA GLY A 187 8.60 -14.43 25.87
C GLY A 187 8.45 -13.02 26.43
N ALA A 188 8.68 -12.02 25.58
CA ALA A 188 8.55 -10.62 25.94
C ALA A 188 7.08 -10.16 25.85
N HIS A 189 6.72 -9.24 26.73
CA HIS A 189 5.50 -8.46 26.57
C HIS A 189 5.67 -7.47 25.41
N ALA A 190 4.65 -7.37 24.56
CA ALA A 190 4.62 -6.41 23.46
C ALA A 190 3.22 -5.79 23.32
N GLU A 191 3.18 -4.48 23.09
CA GLU A 191 1.98 -3.74 22.68
C GLU A 191 2.27 -2.91 21.42
N PHE A 192 1.36 -2.98 20.45
CA PHE A 192 1.60 -2.41 19.12
C PHE A 192 0.30 -2.11 18.36
N PRO A 193 0.33 -1.12 17.43
CA PRO A 193 -0.75 -0.91 16.47
C PRO A 193 -1.03 -2.13 15.59
N CYS A 194 -2.30 -2.52 15.42
CA CYS A 194 -2.69 -3.73 14.68
C CYS A 194 -3.81 -3.45 13.66
N ASP A 195 -3.45 -3.19 12.41
CA ASP A 195 -4.45 -2.89 11.36
C ASP A 195 -5.30 -4.08 10.94
N LEU A 196 -4.87 -5.32 11.25
CA LEU A 196 -5.69 -6.52 11.03
C LEU A 196 -7.06 -6.40 11.71
N PHE A 197 -7.16 -5.70 12.86
CA PHE A 197 -8.43 -5.40 13.52
C PHE A 197 -9.45 -4.69 12.62
N TYR A 198 -8.99 -3.80 11.74
CA TYR A 198 -9.89 -3.12 10.78
C TYR A 198 -10.13 -3.93 9.52
N MET A 199 -9.20 -4.81 9.17
CA MET A 199 -9.27 -5.65 7.97
C MET A 199 -10.20 -6.86 8.15
N ASP A 200 -10.13 -7.50 9.32
CA ASP A 200 -11.12 -8.45 9.80
C ASP A 200 -12.33 -7.64 10.29
N THR A 201 -13.48 -7.78 9.64
CA THR A 201 -14.72 -7.07 10.01
C THR A 201 -15.74 -7.98 10.73
N ASN A 202 -15.59 -9.30 10.65
CA ASN A 202 -16.58 -10.25 11.12
C ASN A 202 -16.10 -11.10 12.33
N GLY A 203 -14.80 -11.16 12.58
CA GLY A 203 -14.16 -11.88 13.67
C GLY A 203 -14.30 -11.20 15.03
N THR A 204 -14.08 -11.96 16.09
CA THR A 204 -14.30 -11.51 17.47
C THR A 204 -12.98 -11.14 18.13
N TRP A 205 -12.81 -9.84 18.40
CA TRP A 205 -11.65 -9.27 19.07
C TRP A 205 -12.02 -8.91 20.50
N THR A 206 -11.24 -9.40 21.47
CA THR A 206 -11.51 -9.24 22.91
C THR A 206 -10.41 -8.42 23.57
N ASP A 207 -10.83 -7.52 24.44
CA ASP A 207 -10.03 -6.74 25.39
C ASP A 207 -10.50 -7.21 26.78
N ALA A 208 -9.84 -8.25 27.30
CA ALA A 208 -10.36 -9.02 28.44
C ALA A 208 -10.29 -8.27 29.77
N ASP A 209 -9.32 -7.38 29.91
CA ASP A 209 -9.05 -6.55 31.09
C ASP A 209 -9.54 -5.11 30.93
N ALA A 210 -10.16 -4.79 29.79
CA ALA A 210 -10.81 -3.51 29.47
C ALA A 210 -9.85 -2.32 29.55
N ASP A 211 -8.58 -2.54 29.22
CA ASP A 211 -7.54 -1.52 29.28
C ASP A 211 -7.44 -0.71 27.98
N GLY A 212 -8.14 -1.16 26.93
CA GLY A 212 -8.22 -0.54 25.62
C GLY A 212 -7.32 -1.18 24.56
N LYS A 213 -6.58 -2.25 24.90
CA LYS A 213 -5.81 -3.08 23.97
C LYS A 213 -6.51 -4.44 23.79
N TYR A 214 -6.47 -4.96 22.57
CA TYR A 214 -6.99 -6.30 22.31
C TYR A 214 -5.92 -7.34 22.61
N ASN A 215 -6.29 -8.44 23.26
CA ASN A 215 -5.36 -9.49 23.68
C ASN A 215 -5.81 -10.90 23.25
N ALA A 216 -6.99 -11.01 22.64
CA ALA A 216 -7.44 -12.26 22.05
C ALA A 216 -8.28 -12.03 20.79
N VAL A 217 -8.17 -12.96 19.86
CA VAL A 217 -9.02 -13.04 18.67
C VAL A 217 -9.56 -14.47 18.52
N SER A 218 -10.82 -14.59 18.10
CA SER A 218 -11.49 -15.87 17.87
C SER A 218 -12.49 -15.77 16.72
N GLY A 219 -12.88 -16.92 16.17
CA GLY A 219 -13.65 -17.00 14.93
C GLY A 219 -12.74 -16.94 13.70
N ASP A 220 -13.33 -16.61 12.55
CA ASP A 220 -12.58 -16.41 11.30
C ASP A 220 -11.87 -15.06 11.34
N VAL A 221 -10.54 -15.08 11.28
CA VAL A 221 -9.69 -13.88 11.27
C VAL A 221 -9.20 -13.50 9.87
N SER A 222 -9.73 -14.16 8.84
CA SER A 222 -9.47 -13.81 7.45
C SER A 222 -9.96 -12.40 7.16
N PRO A 223 -9.14 -11.50 6.60
CA PRO A 223 -9.58 -10.14 6.34
C PRO A 223 -10.57 -10.07 5.17
N GLU A 224 -11.62 -9.27 5.32
CA GLU A 224 -12.57 -8.94 4.24
C GLU A 224 -12.19 -7.67 3.49
N VAL A 225 -11.50 -6.75 4.16
CA VAL A 225 -11.18 -5.42 3.61
C VAL A 225 -9.69 -5.14 3.76
N TRP A 226 -9.11 -4.43 2.80
CA TRP A 226 -7.76 -3.89 2.98
C TRP A 226 -7.80 -2.51 3.64
N VAL A 227 -6.73 -2.16 4.34
CA VAL A 227 -6.54 -0.86 5.00
C VAL A 227 -5.17 -0.31 4.64
N GLY A 228 -5.10 0.98 4.30
CA GLY A 228 -3.85 1.72 4.17
C GLY A 228 -3.89 3.05 4.94
N ARG A 229 -2.72 3.48 5.42
CA ARG A 229 -2.58 4.68 6.27
C ARG A 229 -1.68 5.74 5.66
N ILE A 230 -2.23 6.93 5.48
CA ILE A 230 -1.50 8.16 5.19
C ILE A 230 -1.39 8.92 6.52
N TRP A 231 -0.45 8.47 7.37
CA TRP A 231 -0.16 9.01 8.69
C TRP A 231 1.21 9.69 8.66
N THR A 232 1.27 11.00 8.85
CA THR A 232 2.54 11.72 8.67
C THR A 232 3.52 11.50 9.83
N PRO A 233 4.84 11.43 9.57
CA PRO A 233 5.85 11.33 10.63
C PRO A 233 5.93 12.62 11.47
N THR A 234 5.35 13.72 11.00
CA THR A 234 5.25 15.02 11.68
C THR A 234 3.81 15.28 12.15
N ALA A 235 3.66 16.27 13.03
CA ALA A 235 2.38 16.75 13.55
C ALA A 235 1.46 15.62 14.06
N ASN A 236 2.04 14.58 14.67
CA ASN A 236 1.32 13.44 15.26
C ASN A 236 0.33 12.79 14.25
N GLY A 237 0.76 12.64 12.99
CA GLY A 237 -0.03 12.04 11.94
C GLY A 237 -0.88 13.00 11.11
N ASN A 238 -0.96 14.28 11.48
CA ASN A 238 -1.88 15.28 10.91
C ASN A 238 -1.20 16.44 10.15
N ASP A 239 -0.03 16.22 9.54
CA ASP A 239 0.63 17.26 8.74
C ASP A 239 -0.03 17.39 7.35
N ALA A 240 -0.92 18.37 7.21
CA ALA A 240 -1.67 18.57 5.97
C ALA A 240 -0.78 18.94 4.77
N VAL A 241 0.40 19.55 4.99
CA VAL A 241 1.32 19.88 3.90
C VAL A 241 1.88 18.61 3.29
N LEU A 242 2.38 17.70 4.13
CA LEU A 242 2.90 16.41 3.68
C LEU A 242 1.81 15.54 3.02
N ILE A 243 0.59 15.55 3.56
CA ILE A 243 -0.54 14.83 2.98
C ILE A 243 -0.89 15.37 1.59
N ASN A 244 -0.94 16.70 1.42
CA ASN A 244 -1.21 17.31 0.12
C ASN A 244 -0.10 16.99 -0.90
N ASN A 245 1.17 17.11 -0.51
CA ASN A 245 2.31 16.74 -1.37
C ASN A 245 2.25 15.26 -1.78
N TYR A 246 1.92 14.37 -0.83
CA TYR A 246 1.72 12.95 -1.10
C TYR A 246 0.62 12.72 -2.15
N PHE A 247 -0.54 13.37 -2.02
CA PHE A 247 -1.62 13.23 -3.00
C PHE A 247 -1.31 13.88 -4.35
N ASP A 248 -0.49 14.93 -4.40
CA ASP A 248 0.05 15.49 -5.64
C ASP A 248 0.93 14.47 -6.36
N ARG A 249 1.85 13.80 -5.65
CA ARG A 249 2.65 12.71 -6.22
C ARG A 249 1.83 11.51 -6.64
N ASN A 250 0.84 11.12 -5.82
CA ASN A 250 -0.07 10.01 -6.13
C ASN A 250 -0.79 10.26 -7.46
N HIS A 251 -1.34 11.46 -7.66
CA HIS A 251 -1.98 11.87 -8.91
C HIS A 251 -0.99 11.86 -10.09
N LEU A 252 0.20 12.43 -9.90
CA LEU A 252 1.26 12.41 -10.91
C LEU A 252 1.63 10.97 -11.29
N PHE A 253 1.68 10.03 -10.35
CA PHE A 253 1.95 8.63 -10.68
C PHE A 253 0.83 8.04 -11.53
N ARG A 254 -0.43 8.23 -11.14
CA ARG A 254 -1.60 7.69 -11.85
C ARG A 254 -1.78 8.23 -13.27
N THR A 255 -1.24 9.42 -13.53
CA THR A 255 -1.28 10.09 -14.84
C THR A 255 0.03 9.96 -15.63
N GLY A 256 1.01 9.24 -15.10
CA GLY A 256 2.32 9.02 -15.74
C GLY A 256 3.28 10.22 -15.67
N GLY A 257 2.95 11.24 -14.87
CA GLY A 257 3.76 12.43 -14.62
C GLY A 257 4.85 12.29 -13.55
N LEU A 258 4.73 11.36 -12.60
CA LEU A 258 5.73 11.19 -11.52
C LEU A 258 7.00 10.50 -12.02
N GLY A 259 6.84 9.59 -12.99
CA GLY A 259 7.88 8.66 -13.41
C GLY A 259 7.63 7.26 -12.89
N HIS A 260 8.16 6.27 -13.60
CA HIS A 260 8.12 4.86 -13.25
C HIS A 260 9.39 4.18 -13.76
N SER A 261 9.71 3.02 -13.20
CA SER A 261 10.73 2.12 -13.73
C SER A 261 10.10 0.78 -14.10
N ARG A 262 10.92 -0.15 -14.58
CA ARG A 262 10.62 -1.59 -14.60
C ARG A 262 11.57 -2.38 -13.68
N SER A 263 12.56 -1.72 -13.08
CA SER A 263 13.55 -2.35 -12.23
C SER A 263 13.03 -2.60 -10.82
N ALA A 264 13.41 -3.73 -10.25
CA ALA A 264 13.16 -4.09 -8.87
C ALA A 264 14.48 -4.33 -8.13
N LEU A 265 14.45 -4.26 -6.80
CA LEU A 265 15.58 -4.56 -5.93
C LEU A 265 15.15 -5.55 -4.85
N ALA A 266 15.80 -6.69 -4.77
CA ALA A 266 15.78 -7.58 -3.62
C ALA A 266 17.10 -7.41 -2.86
N TYR A 267 17.08 -6.69 -1.75
CA TYR A 267 18.23 -6.46 -0.90
C TYR A 267 18.07 -7.28 0.38
N VAL A 268 18.77 -8.39 0.45
CA VAL A 268 18.63 -9.41 1.50
C VAL A 268 19.92 -9.46 2.31
N GLU A 269 19.85 -9.00 3.54
CA GLU A 269 20.99 -8.97 4.47
C GLU A 269 21.27 -10.36 5.08
N ASP A 270 22.33 -10.46 5.86
CA ASP A 270 23.07 -11.70 6.18
C ASP A 270 22.23 -12.85 6.75
N ASP A 271 21.27 -12.55 7.61
CA ASP A 271 20.50 -13.55 8.35
C ASP A 271 19.52 -14.33 7.44
N TRP A 272 19.24 -13.84 6.23
CA TRP A 272 18.25 -14.42 5.31
C TRP A 272 18.77 -14.66 3.89
N THR A 273 20.08 -14.86 3.68
CA THR A 273 20.70 -15.10 2.35
C THR A 273 19.93 -16.09 1.44
N GLY A 274 19.24 -17.08 2.03
CA GLY A 274 18.40 -18.05 1.32
C GLY A 274 17.07 -17.52 0.73
N PHE A 275 16.69 -16.27 0.99
CA PHE A 275 15.47 -15.65 0.44
C PHE A 275 15.61 -15.25 -1.04
N ASP A 276 16.82 -15.32 -1.61
CA ASP A 276 17.05 -15.09 -3.03
C ASP A 276 16.49 -13.74 -3.52
N ASP A 277 15.62 -13.74 -4.54
CA ASP A 277 14.91 -12.55 -5.04
C ASP A 277 13.60 -12.26 -4.29
N CYS A 278 13.38 -12.91 -3.14
CA CYS A 278 12.15 -12.84 -2.34
C CYS A 278 10.89 -13.19 -3.15
N GLU A 279 11.00 -14.06 -4.16
CA GLU A 279 9.91 -14.42 -5.08
C GLU A 279 9.32 -13.22 -5.84
N MET A 280 10.08 -12.12 -5.96
CA MET A 280 9.66 -10.95 -6.75
C MET A 280 9.55 -11.27 -8.25
N ASP A 281 10.11 -12.40 -8.70
CA ASP A 281 9.99 -12.91 -10.07
C ASP A 281 8.55 -13.28 -10.48
N LEU A 282 7.67 -13.51 -9.49
CA LEU A 282 6.23 -13.68 -9.69
C LEU A 282 5.51 -12.39 -10.11
N MET A 283 6.12 -11.23 -9.83
CA MET A 283 5.59 -9.91 -10.19
C MET A 283 6.37 -9.27 -11.34
N THR A 284 7.70 -9.32 -11.30
CA THR A 284 8.62 -8.62 -12.18
C THR A 284 9.54 -9.63 -12.86
N PRO A 285 9.74 -9.61 -14.20
CA PRO A 285 10.64 -10.57 -14.83
C PRO A 285 12.05 -10.51 -14.23
N SER A 286 12.67 -11.68 -13.98
CA SER A 286 13.96 -11.81 -13.28
C SER A 286 15.09 -10.95 -13.86
N ALA A 287 15.11 -10.74 -15.18
CA ALA A 287 16.08 -9.87 -15.86
C ALA A 287 16.04 -8.39 -15.41
N TYR A 288 14.98 -7.96 -14.73
CA TYR A 288 14.83 -6.60 -14.19
C TYR A 288 14.95 -6.54 -12.66
N ILE A 289 15.27 -7.66 -12.00
CA ILE A 289 15.48 -7.72 -10.55
C ILE A 289 16.98 -7.65 -10.30
N THR A 290 17.43 -6.58 -9.63
CA THR A 290 18.76 -6.59 -9.01
C THR A 290 18.64 -7.25 -7.65
N LYS A 291 19.52 -8.21 -7.37
CA LYS A 291 19.50 -9.00 -6.14
C LYS A 291 20.86 -8.92 -5.45
N TYR A 292 20.84 -8.63 -4.15
CA TYR A 292 22.00 -8.72 -3.26
C TYR A 292 21.65 -9.64 -2.09
N THR A 293 22.40 -10.73 -1.96
CA THR A 293 22.24 -11.75 -0.89
C THR A 293 23.59 -12.17 -0.30
N ASN A 294 24.70 -11.57 -0.74
CA ASN A 294 26.03 -11.93 -0.27
C ASN A 294 26.36 -11.09 0.97
N PRO A 295 26.50 -11.71 2.16
CA PRO A 295 26.74 -11.00 3.40
C PRO A 295 28.04 -10.19 3.43
N ASP A 296 29.01 -10.51 2.56
CA ASP A 296 30.28 -9.79 2.48
C ASP A 296 30.17 -8.40 1.82
N ILE A 297 29.05 -8.11 1.15
CA ILE A 297 28.84 -6.85 0.42
C ILE A 297 27.53 -6.15 0.75
N THR A 298 26.64 -6.81 1.52
CA THR A 298 25.35 -6.21 1.89
C THR A 298 25.53 -5.25 3.07
N ASP A 299 26.04 -4.05 2.79
CA ASP A 299 26.30 -2.98 3.75
C ASP A 299 25.37 -1.75 3.58
N ALA A 300 25.46 -0.79 4.51
CA ALA A 300 24.59 0.38 4.48
C ALA A 300 24.87 1.27 3.25
N ASP A 301 26.12 1.38 2.81
CA ASP A 301 26.51 2.26 1.71
C ASP A 301 26.07 1.73 0.34
N LEU A 302 26.10 0.42 0.13
CA LEU A 302 25.52 -0.22 -1.04
C LEU A 302 23.99 -0.04 -1.04
N TYR A 303 23.33 -0.21 0.10
CA TYR A 303 21.88 0.03 0.16
C TYR A 303 21.53 1.48 -0.18
N LYS A 304 22.24 2.46 0.40
CA LYS A 304 22.10 3.89 0.05
C LYS A 304 22.31 4.13 -1.46
N THR A 305 23.27 3.45 -2.06
CA THR A 305 23.53 3.56 -3.51
C THR A 305 22.35 3.02 -4.32
N GLU A 306 21.81 1.86 -3.95
CA GLU A 306 20.74 1.20 -4.70
C GLU A 306 19.37 1.82 -4.50
N ILE A 307 19.04 2.27 -3.28
CA ILE A 307 17.75 2.89 -2.93
C ILE A 307 17.56 4.27 -3.58
N ASN A 308 18.66 4.93 -3.95
CA ASN A 308 18.66 6.23 -4.63
C ASN A 308 18.57 6.12 -6.15
N ARG A 309 18.63 4.92 -6.72
CA ARG A 309 18.35 4.67 -8.14
C ARG A 309 16.85 4.54 -8.35
N THR A 310 16.34 5.00 -9.49
CA THR A 310 14.92 4.86 -9.82
C THR A 310 14.54 3.38 -9.95
N ARG A 311 13.75 2.89 -8.98
CA ARG A 311 13.22 1.53 -8.90
C ARG A 311 11.69 1.57 -8.86
N SER A 312 11.04 0.55 -9.37
CA SER A 312 9.59 0.40 -9.17
C SER A 312 9.30 -0.16 -7.80
N PHE A 313 10.04 -1.21 -7.42
CA PHE A 313 9.76 -1.96 -6.20
C PHE A 313 11.06 -2.34 -5.50
N VAL A 314 11.09 -2.18 -4.18
CA VAL A 314 12.20 -2.60 -3.33
C VAL A 314 11.71 -3.53 -2.24
N GLN A 315 12.35 -4.69 -2.11
CA GLN A 315 12.30 -5.55 -0.94
C GLN A 315 13.60 -5.35 -0.15
N LEU A 316 13.50 -4.91 1.10
CA LEU A 316 14.63 -4.88 2.03
C LEU A 316 14.38 -5.94 3.10
N CYS A 317 15.35 -6.79 3.36
CA CYS A 317 15.39 -7.68 4.52
C CYS A 317 16.56 -7.26 5.39
N SER A 318 16.27 -6.65 6.54
CA SER A 318 17.28 -6.21 7.50
C SER A 318 16.67 -6.10 8.90
N HIS A 319 17.50 -6.22 9.94
CA HIS A 319 17.08 -5.80 11.28
C HIS A 319 16.87 -4.28 11.33
N SER A 320 15.94 -3.81 12.16
CA SER A 320 15.55 -2.38 12.18
C SER A 320 14.85 -1.97 13.47
N SER A 321 14.60 -0.68 13.58
CA SER A 321 13.65 -0.06 14.52
C SER A 321 12.78 0.95 13.77
N PRO A 322 11.86 1.67 14.43
CA PRO A 322 11.20 2.82 13.83
C PRO A 322 12.16 3.97 13.48
N HIS A 323 13.45 3.85 13.78
CA HIS A 323 14.41 4.96 13.67
C HIS A 323 15.59 4.65 12.75
N VAL A 324 15.99 3.38 12.64
CA VAL A 324 17.18 2.98 11.89
C VAL A 324 16.98 1.65 11.16
N HIS A 325 17.64 1.49 10.02
CA HIS A 325 18.01 0.18 9.48
C HIS A 325 19.41 -0.20 9.98
N SER A 326 19.60 -1.49 10.27
CA SER A 326 20.86 -2.08 10.75
C SER A 326 21.41 -3.04 9.70
N PHE A 327 22.69 -2.91 9.37
CA PHE A 327 23.40 -3.77 8.41
C PHE A 327 24.64 -4.32 9.10
N ARG A 328 24.69 -5.63 9.32
CA ARG A 328 25.84 -6.27 9.92
C ARG A 328 26.93 -6.44 8.88
N ILE A 329 28.18 -6.22 9.27
CA ILE A 329 29.36 -6.46 8.45
C ILE A 329 30.13 -7.64 9.07
N PRO A 330 29.85 -8.89 8.68
CA PRO A 330 30.42 -10.06 9.35
C PRO A 330 31.94 -10.10 9.32
N ALA A 331 32.55 -9.67 8.21
CA ALA A 331 34.00 -9.62 8.04
C ALA A 331 34.71 -8.71 9.04
N GLU A 332 34.03 -7.65 9.49
CA GLU A 332 34.57 -6.66 10.43
C GLU A 332 34.05 -6.86 11.87
N GLY A 333 32.99 -7.65 12.04
CA GLY A 333 32.32 -7.80 13.32
C GLY A 333 31.60 -6.52 13.78
N THR A 334 31.28 -5.62 12.85
CA THR A 334 30.65 -4.32 13.10
C THR A 334 29.21 -4.28 12.60
N THR A 335 28.51 -3.18 12.89
CA THR A 335 27.16 -2.91 12.39
C THR A 335 27.08 -1.47 11.93
N GLU A 336 26.67 -1.29 10.68
CA GLU A 336 26.38 -0.01 10.08
C GLU A 336 24.89 0.32 10.20
N TRP A 337 24.59 1.62 10.13
CA TRP A 337 23.25 2.13 10.40
C TRP A 337 22.85 3.15 9.35
N ILE A 338 21.60 3.06 8.93
CA ILE A 338 20.94 4.13 8.18
C ILE A 338 19.86 4.72 9.05
N ASP A 339 20.11 5.95 9.50
CA ASP A 339 19.18 6.69 10.32
C ASP A 339 18.05 7.26 9.47
N ARG A 340 16.85 7.37 10.04
CA ARG A 340 15.72 8.09 9.43
C ARG A 340 16.07 9.49 8.95
N SER A 341 17.04 10.17 9.57
CA SER A 341 17.51 11.49 9.13
C SER A 341 18.12 11.44 7.74
N TYR A 342 18.72 10.32 7.32
CA TYR A 342 19.24 10.15 5.97
C TYR A 342 18.12 10.31 4.94
N PHE A 343 17.02 9.57 5.11
CA PHE A 343 15.88 9.61 4.21
C PHE A 343 15.11 10.94 4.26
N ARG A 344 15.11 11.59 5.43
CA ARG A 344 14.44 12.87 5.64
C ARG A 344 15.23 14.08 5.13
N ASP A 345 16.53 14.12 5.40
CA ASP A 345 17.35 15.34 5.27
C ASP A 345 18.43 15.25 4.20
N GLU A 346 18.91 14.05 3.87
CA GLU A 346 20.03 13.86 2.93
C GLU A 346 19.55 13.42 1.56
N ARG A 347 18.90 12.25 1.45
CA ARG A 347 18.46 11.64 0.19
C ARG A 347 17.19 10.83 0.38
N CYS A 348 16.12 11.23 -0.30
CA CYS A 348 14.87 10.48 -0.27
C CYS A 348 14.99 9.18 -1.07
N PRO A 349 14.31 8.08 -0.68
CA PRO A 349 14.21 6.89 -1.51
C PRO A 349 13.65 7.21 -2.90
N ASN A 350 14.30 6.65 -3.92
CA ASN A 350 13.91 6.83 -5.33
C ASN A 350 13.22 5.56 -5.85
N ALA A 351 12.25 5.04 -5.09
CA ALA A 351 11.40 3.95 -5.55
C ALA A 351 9.93 4.23 -5.25
N ASN A 352 9.02 3.58 -5.98
CA ASN A 352 7.59 3.81 -5.80
C ASN A 352 6.95 2.93 -4.71
N PHE A 353 7.42 1.68 -4.58
CA PHE A 353 6.83 0.69 -3.68
C PHE A 353 7.91 -0.03 -2.87
N PHE A 354 7.60 -0.31 -1.61
CA PHE A 354 8.51 -0.97 -0.68
C PHE A 354 7.82 -2.10 0.06
N ASN A 355 8.52 -3.21 0.23
CA ASN A 355 8.23 -4.22 1.23
C ASN A 355 9.42 -4.28 2.17
N LEU A 356 9.20 -3.84 3.42
CA LEU A 356 10.22 -3.76 4.44
C LEU A 356 10.08 -4.98 5.35
N PHE A 357 10.86 -6.02 5.07
CA PHE A 357 11.13 -7.11 6.00
C PHE A 357 12.06 -6.62 7.11
N CYS A 358 11.52 -5.70 7.91
CA CYS A 358 12.25 -4.86 8.86
C CYS A 358 11.35 -4.56 10.07
N CYS A 359 11.85 -4.86 11.27
CA CYS A 359 11.15 -4.63 12.54
C CYS A 359 10.65 -3.19 12.70
N SER A 360 9.37 -3.04 13.06
CA SER A 360 8.77 -1.80 13.56
C SER A 360 8.90 -0.56 12.66
N THR A 361 9.37 -0.71 11.42
CA THR A 361 9.56 0.42 10.49
C THR A 361 8.26 1.11 10.14
N ALA A 362 7.14 0.38 10.21
CA ALA A 362 5.80 0.91 9.99
C ALA A 362 5.08 1.29 11.29
N ARG A 363 5.77 1.43 12.43
CA ARG A 363 5.17 1.88 13.70
C ARG A 363 4.81 3.37 13.65
N PHE A 364 3.77 3.70 12.88
CA PHE A 364 3.35 5.05 12.53
C PHE A 364 2.88 5.89 13.74
N THR A 365 2.65 5.29 14.90
CA THR A 365 2.38 6.00 16.16
C THR A 365 3.62 6.64 16.78
N GLU A 366 4.82 6.23 16.34
CA GLU A 366 6.06 6.95 16.63
C GLU A 366 6.12 8.25 15.83
N ASN A 367 6.61 9.32 16.46
CA ASN A 367 6.92 10.53 15.70
C ASN A 367 8.22 10.30 14.96
N ASP A 368 8.36 10.92 13.79
CA ASP A 368 9.57 10.85 12.99
C ASP A 368 9.91 9.39 12.65
N TYR A 369 8.92 8.54 12.38
CA TYR A 369 9.15 7.12 12.15
C TYR A 369 9.69 6.83 10.73
N LEU A 370 10.57 5.83 10.63
CA LEU A 370 11.38 5.52 9.45
C LEU A 370 10.54 5.26 8.20
N GLY A 371 9.52 4.40 8.29
CA GLY A 371 8.64 4.08 7.16
C GLY A 371 7.84 5.27 6.64
N GLY A 372 7.67 6.33 7.45
CA GLY A 372 7.05 7.58 7.01
C GLY A 372 7.93 8.30 6.00
N TRP A 373 9.24 8.36 6.25
CA TRP A 373 10.22 8.98 5.34
C TRP A 373 10.51 8.17 4.08
N TYR A 374 9.91 6.98 3.94
CA TYR A 374 9.88 6.25 2.68
C TYR A 374 8.78 6.72 1.73
N ILE A 375 7.75 7.43 2.19
CA ILE A 375 6.63 7.90 1.35
C ILE A 375 6.36 9.39 1.46
N PHE A 376 6.88 10.04 2.51
CA PHE A 376 6.85 11.48 2.71
C PHE A 376 8.24 12.09 2.50
N ASP A 377 8.23 13.32 2.05
CA ASP A 377 9.37 14.19 1.80
C ASP A 377 9.37 15.29 2.85
N LYS A 378 10.55 15.76 3.27
CA LYS A 378 10.62 16.99 4.06
C LYS A 378 10.37 18.16 3.13
N SER A 379 9.48 19.08 3.52
CA SER A 379 9.23 20.29 2.72
C SER A 379 10.53 21.03 2.42
N GLY A 380 10.80 21.29 1.13
CA GLY A 380 12.02 21.95 0.66
C GLY A 380 13.22 21.03 0.42
N SER A 381 13.06 19.71 0.52
CA SER A 381 14.08 18.70 0.18
C SER A 381 13.81 18.02 -1.18
N GLU A 382 14.51 16.93 -1.47
CA GLU A 382 14.26 16.12 -2.67
C GLU A 382 12.82 15.58 -2.69
N THR A 383 12.24 15.43 -3.90
CA THR A 383 10.92 14.82 -4.04
C THR A 383 11.02 13.31 -3.86
N ASN A 384 10.44 12.79 -2.78
CA ASN A 384 10.34 11.36 -2.52
C ASN A 384 9.41 10.68 -3.52
N MET A 385 9.85 9.59 -4.15
CA MET A 385 9.06 8.87 -5.18
C MET A 385 8.12 7.81 -4.59
N GLY A 386 8.23 7.55 -3.29
CA GLY A 386 7.50 6.53 -2.57
C GLY A 386 6.02 6.80 -2.45
N LEU A 387 5.23 5.75 -2.69
CA LEU A 387 3.77 5.79 -2.66
C LEU A 387 3.20 4.75 -1.71
N THR A 388 3.89 3.62 -1.51
CA THR A 388 3.42 2.57 -0.59
C THR A 388 4.59 1.88 0.09
N VAL A 389 4.44 1.64 1.39
CA VAL A 389 5.30 0.75 2.18
C VAL A 389 4.42 -0.33 2.79
N VAL A 390 4.80 -1.59 2.62
CA VAL A 390 4.33 -2.71 3.45
C VAL A 390 5.41 -2.98 4.49
N GLY A 391 5.03 -3.02 5.76
CA GLY A 391 5.97 -3.24 6.85
C GLY A 391 5.26 -3.57 8.15
N SER A 392 6.02 -3.70 9.25
CA SER A 392 5.49 -4.08 10.56
C SER A 392 5.56 -2.93 11.57
N THR A 393 4.58 -2.85 12.47
CA THR A 393 4.50 -1.92 13.62
C THR A 393 5.21 -2.45 14.86
N LYS A 394 5.68 -3.70 14.82
CA LYS A 394 6.40 -4.41 15.88
C LYS A 394 7.54 -5.27 15.32
N THR A 395 8.19 -6.05 16.18
CA THR A 395 9.07 -7.15 15.76
C THR A 395 8.32 -8.17 14.90
N GLY A 396 8.94 -8.65 13.82
CA GLY A 396 8.27 -9.46 12.80
C GLY A 396 8.03 -8.69 11.51
N SER A 397 7.69 -9.40 10.43
CA SER A 397 7.33 -8.86 9.12
C SER A 397 6.75 -9.97 8.22
N MET A 398 6.53 -9.67 6.94
CA MET A 398 5.98 -10.57 5.94
C MET A 398 6.91 -11.75 5.62
N LEU A 399 6.41 -12.97 5.73
CA LEU A 399 7.02 -14.17 5.13
C LEU A 399 6.09 -14.70 4.04
N PHE A 400 6.47 -15.76 3.33
CA PHE A 400 5.66 -16.36 2.25
C PHE A 400 5.36 -15.35 1.14
N PHE A 401 6.42 -14.76 0.58
CA PHE A 401 6.34 -13.61 -0.32
C PHE A 401 5.53 -13.89 -1.59
N ALA A 402 5.51 -15.13 -2.08
CA ALA A 402 4.67 -15.52 -3.21
C ALA A 402 3.18 -15.17 -3.03
N ASP A 403 2.64 -15.34 -1.82
CA ASP A 403 1.22 -15.06 -1.55
C ASP A 403 0.89 -13.55 -1.64
N PHE A 404 1.90 -12.69 -1.66
CA PHE A 404 1.77 -11.25 -1.88
C PHE A 404 2.18 -10.83 -3.30
N TYR A 405 3.32 -11.29 -3.80
CA TYR A 405 3.84 -10.87 -5.11
C TYR A 405 3.09 -11.49 -6.28
N GLU A 406 2.62 -12.73 -6.19
CA GLU A 406 1.88 -13.37 -7.28
C GLU A 406 0.56 -12.64 -7.57
N PRO A 407 -0.27 -12.26 -6.58
CA PRO A 407 -1.45 -11.42 -6.81
C PRO A 407 -1.14 -10.10 -7.51
N ILE A 408 -0.05 -9.41 -7.14
CA ILE A 408 0.36 -8.15 -7.79
C ILE A 408 0.81 -8.42 -9.22
N GLY A 409 1.56 -9.50 -9.44
CA GLY A 409 1.88 -10.05 -10.74
C GLY A 409 0.63 -10.26 -11.60
N LYS A 410 -0.46 -10.77 -11.03
CA LYS A 410 -1.75 -10.95 -11.71
C LYS A 410 -2.59 -9.68 -11.86
N GLY A 411 -2.11 -8.54 -11.36
CA GLY A 411 -2.73 -7.22 -11.54
C GLY A 411 -3.54 -6.72 -10.35
N SER A 412 -3.47 -7.39 -9.20
CA SER A 412 -4.04 -6.90 -7.94
C SER A 412 -3.34 -5.61 -7.49
N CYS A 413 -4.07 -4.74 -6.78
CA CYS A 413 -3.47 -3.65 -6.04
C CYS A 413 -2.80 -4.16 -4.75
N ILE A 414 -1.96 -3.33 -4.14
CA ILE A 414 -1.22 -3.69 -2.91
C ILE A 414 -2.17 -4.15 -1.79
N GLY A 415 -3.28 -3.45 -1.57
CA GLY A 415 -4.27 -3.80 -0.56
C GLY A 415 -4.90 -5.17 -0.81
N GLN A 416 -5.30 -5.44 -2.05
CA GLN A 416 -5.89 -6.74 -2.40
C GLN A 416 -4.88 -7.89 -2.28
N ALA A 417 -3.62 -7.63 -2.63
CA ALA A 417 -2.54 -8.59 -2.42
C ALA A 417 -2.28 -8.88 -0.93
N MET A 418 -2.37 -7.86 -0.08
CA MET A 418 -2.25 -8.01 1.37
C MET A 418 -3.40 -8.84 1.97
N VAL A 419 -4.63 -8.65 1.48
CA VAL A 419 -5.78 -9.49 1.85
C VAL A 419 -5.56 -10.95 1.43
N GLN A 420 -5.11 -11.19 0.20
CA GLN A 420 -4.83 -12.56 -0.27
C GLN A 420 -3.68 -13.22 0.49
N TRP A 421 -2.66 -12.45 0.87
CA TRP A 421 -1.57 -12.91 1.71
C TRP A 421 -2.04 -13.34 3.10
N TRP A 422 -2.91 -12.55 3.75
CA TRP A 422 -3.52 -12.94 5.03
C TRP A 422 -4.45 -14.14 4.89
N GLN A 423 -5.30 -14.18 3.88
CA GLN A 423 -6.19 -15.33 3.61
C GLN A 423 -5.39 -16.62 3.38
N ALA A 424 -4.15 -16.52 2.91
CA ALA A 424 -3.24 -17.66 2.79
C ALA A 424 -2.73 -18.20 4.13
N ARG A 425 -2.84 -17.43 5.23
CA ARG A 425 -2.52 -17.87 6.60
C ARG A 425 -3.66 -18.67 7.25
N GLY A 426 -4.87 -18.54 6.72
CA GLY A 426 -6.05 -19.27 7.18
C GLY A 426 -6.96 -18.45 8.10
N ALA A 427 -8.04 -19.09 8.56
CA ALA A 427 -9.06 -18.49 9.40
C ALA A 427 -8.69 -18.45 10.90
N ASP A 428 -7.57 -19.06 11.28
CA ASP A 428 -6.99 -19.06 12.62
C ASP A 428 -5.48 -18.80 12.54
N HIS A 429 -4.87 -18.39 13.65
CA HIS A 429 -3.45 -18.04 13.69
C HIS A 429 -2.75 -18.65 14.91
N ASP A 430 -1.71 -19.45 14.66
CA ASP A 430 -0.83 -19.97 15.71
C ASP A 430 -0.07 -18.82 16.40
N LEU A 431 0.55 -19.12 17.56
CA LEU A 431 1.39 -18.14 18.26
C LEU A 431 2.47 -17.54 17.34
N GLY A 432 3.17 -18.37 16.57
CA GLY A 432 4.20 -17.88 15.64
C GLY A 432 3.66 -16.93 14.58
N GLU A 433 2.43 -17.15 14.09
CA GLU A 433 1.79 -16.26 13.11
C GLU A 433 1.40 -14.93 13.75
N ARG A 434 0.92 -14.96 15.01
CA ARG A 434 0.69 -13.74 15.81
C ARG A 434 1.98 -12.96 16.05
N GLN A 435 3.05 -13.65 16.40
CA GLN A 435 4.37 -13.07 16.62
C GLN A 435 4.91 -12.41 15.35
N TRP A 436 4.84 -13.06 14.18
CA TRP A 436 5.39 -12.48 12.95
C TRP A 436 4.50 -11.43 12.29
N PHE A 437 3.18 -11.62 12.27
CA PHE A 437 2.33 -10.97 11.27
C PHE A 437 1.36 -9.91 11.82
N TYR A 438 1.03 -9.90 13.12
CA TYR A 438 -0.02 -9.00 13.63
C TYR A 438 0.37 -7.52 13.59
N GLY A 439 1.66 -7.22 13.40
CA GLY A 439 2.14 -5.87 13.17
C GLY A 439 2.01 -5.37 11.73
N MET A 440 1.63 -6.22 10.78
CA MET A 440 1.68 -5.86 9.37
C MET A 440 0.68 -4.74 9.02
N SER A 441 1.19 -3.69 8.39
CA SER A 441 0.44 -2.51 7.97
C SER A 441 0.87 -2.05 6.57
N ILE A 442 -0.04 -1.34 5.89
CA ILE A 442 0.26 -0.62 4.65
C ILE A 442 0.29 0.88 4.97
N LEU A 443 1.41 1.53 4.66
CA LEU A 443 1.53 2.98 4.65
C LEU A 443 1.36 3.49 3.22
N GLY A 444 0.65 4.61 3.05
CA GLY A 444 0.34 5.19 1.75
C GLY A 444 -0.92 4.61 1.12
N ASP A 445 -0.93 4.48 -0.20
CA ASP A 445 -2.12 4.19 -0.99
C ASP A 445 -2.18 2.70 -1.39
N PRO A 446 -3.09 1.92 -0.78
CA PRO A 446 -3.23 0.49 -1.03
C PRO A 446 -3.89 0.16 -2.38
N THR A 447 -4.49 1.15 -3.07
CA THR A 447 -5.19 0.92 -4.35
C THR A 447 -4.23 0.90 -5.55
N LEU A 448 -2.97 1.29 -5.35
CA LEU A 448 -1.96 1.30 -6.39
C LEU A 448 -1.48 -0.12 -6.72
N THR A 449 -0.98 -0.24 -7.93
CA THR A 449 -0.22 -1.39 -8.43
C THR A 449 0.98 -0.84 -9.20
N TRP A 450 2.08 -1.58 -9.26
CA TRP A 450 3.31 -1.05 -9.86
C TRP A 450 3.18 -0.66 -11.34
N TRP A 451 2.29 -1.31 -12.10
CA TRP A 451 1.99 -0.95 -13.49
C TRP A 451 1.15 0.31 -13.65
N LYS A 452 0.59 0.85 -12.56
CA LYS A 452 -0.32 2.00 -12.64
C LYS A 452 0.38 3.25 -13.16
N GLY A 453 1.67 3.40 -12.93
CA GLY A 453 2.48 4.53 -13.40
C GLY A 453 2.86 4.51 -14.88
N ALA A 454 2.64 3.40 -15.59
CA ALA A 454 2.97 3.25 -17.00
C ALA A 454 1.88 3.85 -17.91
N VAL A 455 1.66 5.17 -17.79
CA VAL A 455 0.64 5.92 -18.54
C VAL A 455 1.30 6.88 -19.53
N PRO A 456 0.97 6.82 -20.83
CA PRO A 456 1.45 7.79 -21.81
C PRO A 456 0.90 9.19 -21.53
N ARG A 457 1.73 10.22 -21.73
CA ARG A 457 1.29 11.62 -21.56
C ARG A 457 0.92 12.25 -22.89
N LEU A 458 -0.30 12.76 -23.01
CA LEU A 458 -0.82 13.33 -24.25
C LEU A 458 -0.11 14.66 -24.57
N GLN A 459 0.19 14.91 -25.86
CA GLN A 459 0.84 16.13 -26.32
C GLN A 459 -0.02 16.89 -27.34
N GLU A 460 -0.38 16.24 -28.46
CA GLU A 460 -1.11 16.87 -29.56
C GLU A 460 -2.25 15.97 -30.06
N PRO A 461 -3.43 16.51 -30.37
CA PRO A 461 -3.90 17.86 -30.05
C PRO A 461 -3.90 18.14 -28.55
N ALA A 462 -3.57 19.37 -28.18
CA ALA A 462 -3.68 19.83 -26.80
C ALA A 462 -5.15 19.80 -26.33
N GLU A 463 -5.35 19.67 -25.02
CA GLU A 463 -6.68 19.74 -24.41
C GLU A 463 -7.41 21.02 -24.84
N GLY A 464 -8.61 20.86 -25.38
CA GLY A 464 -9.46 21.95 -25.85
C GLY A 464 -9.13 22.50 -27.24
N ALA A 465 -8.26 21.86 -28.02
CA ALA A 465 -7.85 22.33 -29.34
C ALA A 465 -9.05 22.57 -30.30
N VAL A 466 -8.96 23.62 -31.11
CA VAL A 466 -9.99 24.02 -32.08
C VAL A 466 -9.40 24.08 -33.48
N PHE A 467 -10.05 23.43 -34.44
CA PHE A 467 -9.61 23.33 -35.83
C PHE A 467 -10.68 23.87 -36.80
N ASN A 468 -10.29 24.39 -37.96
CA ASN A 468 -11.21 24.99 -38.95
C ASN A 468 -10.91 24.56 -40.41
N HIS A 469 -10.15 23.48 -40.60
CA HIS A 469 -9.71 23.03 -41.93
C HIS A 469 -10.48 21.79 -42.42
N TYR A 470 -10.49 21.61 -43.74
CA TYR A 470 -10.94 20.41 -44.44
C TYR A 470 -9.85 19.98 -45.45
N PRO A 471 -9.45 18.69 -45.54
CA PRO A 471 -9.97 17.55 -44.78
C PRO A 471 -9.61 17.63 -43.28
N ARG A 472 -10.42 16.99 -42.44
CA ARG A 472 -10.29 16.98 -40.98
C ARG A 472 -9.27 15.96 -40.51
N THR A 473 -8.05 16.10 -41.00
CA THR A 473 -6.93 15.22 -40.67
C THR A 473 -6.19 15.75 -39.45
N LEU A 474 -5.95 14.89 -38.47
CA LEU A 474 -5.28 15.18 -37.21
C LEU A 474 -4.06 14.26 -37.06
N THR A 475 -3.02 14.74 -36.38
CA THR A 475 -1.94 13.89 -35.88
C THR A 475 -2.02 13.86 -34.36
N PHE A 476 -2.27 12.68 -33.81
CA PHE A 476 -2.17 12.43 -32.37
C PHE A 476 -0.72 12.17 -31.99
N ARG A 477 -0.22 12.76 -30.90
CA ARG A 477 1.14 12.57 -30.37
C ARG A 477 1.15 12.46 -28.86
N TRP A 478 1.96 11.57 -28.31
CA TRP A 478 2.12 11.38 -26.86
C TRP A 478 3.59 11.12 -26.48
N LEU A 479 3.94 11.37 -25.22
CA LEU A 479 5.20 10.91 -24.67
C LEU A 479 5.14 9.40 -24.38
N PRO A 480 6.19 8.64 -24.70
CA PRO A 480 6.22 7.22 -24.45
C PRO A 480 6.29 6.91 -22.94
N VAL A 481 5.92 5.69 -22.57
CA VAL A 481 6.26 5.15 -21.25
C VAL A 481 7.74 4.75 -21.24
N ASN A 482 8.41 4.85 -20.09
CA ASN A 482 9.83 4.53 -19.94
C ASN A 482 10.07 3.01 -19.81
N ILE A 483 9.50 2.24 -20.75
CA ILE A 483 9.60 0.78 -20.78
C ILE A 483 9.93 0.35 -22.22
N PRO A 484 11.13 -0.20 -22.46
CA PRO A 484 11.51 -0.70 -23.78
C PRO A 484 10.53 -1.75 -24.31
N GLY A 485 10.22 -1.67 -25.60
CA GLY A 485 9.32 -2.60 -26.27
C GLY A 485 7.83 -2.37 -26.01
N ALA A 486 7.45 -1.27 -25.35
CA ALA A 486 6.05 -0.89 -25.22
C ALA A 486 5.43 -0.56 -26.59
N THR A 487 4.22 -1.07 -26.83
CA THR A 487 3.35 -0.64 -27.93
C THR A 487 2.16 0.13 -27.37
N TYR A 488 1.40 0.81 -28.21
CA TYR A 488 0.32 1.68 -27.76
C TYR A 488 -1.02 1.30 -28.36
N SER A 489 -2.08 1.59 -27.61
CA SER A 489 -3.44 1.67 -28.12
C SER A 489 -3.93 3.10 -28.02
N LEU A 490 -4.49 3.61 -29.12
CA LEU A 490 -5.15 4.92 -29.19
C LEU A 490 -6.65 4.68 -29.26
N GLU A 491 -7.40 5.38 -28.42
CA GLU A 491 -8.85 5.47 -28.54
C GLU A 491 -9.25 6.89 -28.93
N VAL A 492 -10.06 7.00 -29.98
CA VAL A 492 -10.69 8.24 -30.44
C VAL A 492 -12.19 8.08 -30.28
N ASP A 493 -12.84 9.10 -29.72
CA ASP A 493 -14.27 9.15 -29.51
C ASP A 493 -14.84 10.42 -30.17
N ALA A 494 -16.05 10.30 -30.69
CA ALA A 494 -16.74 11.33 -31.44
C ALA A 494 -18.16 11.50 -30.90
N PHE A 495 -18.46 12.68 -30.36
CA PHE A 495 -19.71 12.92 -29.65
C PHE A 495 -20.91 12.75 -30.58
N GLY A 496 -21.87 11.91 -30.20
CA GLY A 496 -23.07 11.65 -31.00
C GLY A 496 -22.88 10.61 -32.11
N ALA A 497 -21.66 10.15 -32.40
CA ALA A 497 -21.39 9.31 -33.57
C ALA A 497 -21.89 7.87 -33.41
N ILE A 498 -21.84 7.32 -32.19
CA ILE A 498 -22.37 5.97 -31.88
C ILE A 498 -23.81 6.06 -31.37
N ASN A 499 -24.07 6.96 -30.43
CA ASN A 499 -25.39 7.22 -29.87
C ASN A 499 -25.61 8.73 -29.83
N ALA A 500 -26.74 9.20 -30.35
CA ALA A 500 -27.05 10.63 -30.42
C ALA A 500 -26.98 11.29 -29.01
N GLY A 501 -26.29 12.43 -28.93
CA GLY A 501 -26.14 13.19 -27.70
C GLY A 501 -25.23 12.56 -26.63
N GLN A 502 -24.45 11.54 -26.98
CA GLN A 502 -23.58 10.82 -26.05
C GLN A 502 -22.18 10.56 -26.60
N TRP A 503 -21.22 10.45 -25.70
CA TRP A 503 -19.93 9.84 -25.98
C TRP A 503 -20.06 8.31 -26.01
N ALA A 504 -19.30 7.61 -26.87
CA ALA A 504 -19.40 6.15 -26.99
C ALA A 504 -19.15 5.44 -25.65
N ALA A 505 -18.17 5.91 -24.88
CA ALA A 505 -17.81 5.31 -23.58
C ALA A 505 -18.96 5.35 -22.56
N GLN A 506 -19.92 6.28 -22.69
CA GLN A 506 -21.10 6.34 -21.80
C GLN A 506 -21.94 5.06 -21.89
N SER A 507 -21.96 4.43 -23.07
CA SER A 507 -22.72 3.22 -23.36
C SER A 507 -21.83 1.97 -23.47
N PHE A 508 -20.65 1.98 -22.85
CA PHE A 508 -19.67 0.87 -22.88
C PHE A 508 -19.26 0.47 -24.32
N ARG A 509 -19.28 1.44 -25.24
CA ARG A 509 -18.84 1.26 -26.63
C ARG A 509 -17.62 2.14 -26.90
N SER A 510 -16.94 1.86 -28.00
CA SER A 510 -15.86 2.68 -28.53
C SER A 510 -16.21 3.11 -29.95
N PHE A 511 -15.79 4.32 -30.35
CA PHE A 511 -15.91 4.77 -31.74
C PHE A 511 -14.77 4.22 -32.60
N GLY A 512 -13.52 4.55 -32.25
CA GLY A 512 -12.34 4.02 -32.93
C GLY A 512 -11.26 3.64 -31.93
N VAL A 513 -10.78 2.40 -32.00
CA VAL A 513 -9.64 1.92 -31.21
C VAL A 513 -8.60 1.32 -32.15
N TYR A 514 -7.37 1.83 -32.03
CA TYR A 514 -6.23 1.42 -32.83
C TYR A 514 -5.21 0.77 -31.90
N HIS A 515 -4.71 -0.41 -32.26
CA HIS A 515 -3.82 -1.21 -31.42
C HIS A 515 -2.45 -1.40 -32.06
N ASN A 516 -1.49 -1.88 -31.26
CA ASN A 516 -0.15 -2.27 -31.69
C ASN A 516 0.62 -1.13 -32.39
N ILE A 517 0.38 0.12 -32.00
CA ILE A 517 1.11 1.27 -32.51
C ILE A 517 2.52 1.23 -31.90
N THR A 518 3.56 1.13 -32.74
CA THR A 518 4.96 1.04 -32.30
C THR A 518 5.62 2.40 -32.11
N GLY A 519 5.06 3.45 -32.70
CA GLY A 519 5.50 4.83 -32.52
C GLY A 519 4.69 5.59 -31.47
N THR A 520 5.00 6.87 -31.33
CA THR A 520 4.32 7.81 -30.43
C THR A 520 3.45 8.83 -31.18
N SER A 521 3.09 8.51 -32.42
CA SER A 521 2.20 9.32 -33.24
C SER A 521 1.25 8.48 -34.08
N PHE A 522 0.10 9.05 -34.41
CA PHE A 522 -0.90 8.41 -35.24
C PHE A 522 -1.71 9.45 -36.04
N ASN A 523 -1.79 9.29 -37.36
CA ASN A 523 -2.62 10.14 -38.21
C ASN A 523 -4.05 9.58 -38.30
N HIS A 524 -5.05 10.44 -38.14
CA HIS A 524 -6.45 10.05 -38.17
C HIS A 524 -7.29 11.10 -38.91
N SER A 525 -8.21 10.64 -39.76
CA SER A 525 -9.22 11.49 -40.37
C SER A 525 -10.49 11.46 -39.54
N PHE A 526 -10.83 12.59 -38.94
CA PHE A 526 -11.99 12.70 -38.06
C PHE A 526 -13.27 12.99 -38.86
N VAL A 527 -14.36 12.31 -38.49
CA VAL A 527 -15.65 12.46 -39.17
C VAL A 527 -16.38 13.71 -38.69
N GLY A 528 -17.12 14.40 -39.57
CA GLY A 528 -18.03 15.50 -39.17
C GLY A 528 -17.37 16.68 -38.42
N ALA A 529 -18.18 17.60 -37.88
CA ALA A 529 -17.72 18.79 -37.13
C ALA A 529 -18.05 18.73 -35.63
N GLN A 530 -18.46 17.57 -35.13
CA GLN A 530 -18.81 17.36 -33.73
C GLN A 530 -17.56 17.41 -32.81
N PRO A 531 -17.75 17.60 -31.49
CA PRO A 531 -16.68 17.44 -30.51
C PRO A 531 -16.04 16.05 -30.58
N GLY A 532 -14.73 16.01 -30.48
CA GLY A 532 -13.93 14.78 -30.39
C GLY A 532 -13.15 14.73 -29.09
N ARG A 533 -12.70 13.53 -28.74
CA ARG A 533 -11.73 13.33 -27.66
C ARG A 533 -10.88 12.10 -27.93
N TRP A 534 -9.73 12.02 -27.28
CA TRP A 534 -8.79 10.93 -27.48
C TRP A 534 -8.02 10.60 -26.21
N ARG A 535 -7.53 9.37 -26.12
CA ARG A 535 -6.68 8.88 -25.02
C ARG A 535 -5.79 7.74 -25.48
N VAL A 536 -4.72 7.50 -24.75
CA VAL A 536 -3.72 6.48 -25.10
C VAL A 536 -3.41 5.61 -23.90
N ARG A 537 -3.14 4.32 -24.14
CA ARG A 537 -2.54 3.43 -23.14
C ARG A 537 -1.36 2.67 -23.73
N ALA A 538 -0.40 2.34 -22.90
CA ALA A 538 0.67 1.41 -23.25
C ALA A 538 0.20 -0.05 -23.15
N LYS A 539 0.86 -0.93 -23.89
CA LYS A 539 0.85 -2.38 -23.75
C LYS A 539 2.30 -2.84 -23.62
N VAL A 540 2.62 -3.54 -22.52
CA VAL A 540 3.96 -4.06 -22.21
C VAL A 540 3.88 -5.58 -22.14
N GLY A 541 4.52 -6.27 -23.07
CA GLY A 541 4.28 -7.70 -23.27
C GLY A 541 2.79 -7.94 -23.55
N ASP A 542 2.16 -8.80 -22.76
CA ASP A 542 0.72 -9.09 -22.86
C ASP A 542 -0.17 -8.19 -21.97
N ARG A 543 0.43 -7.29 -21.19
CA ARG A 543 -0.31 -6.47 -20.22
C ARG A 543 -0.70 -5.11 -20.82
N TYR A 544 -2.00 -4.80 -20.79
CA TYR A 544 -2.47 -3.43 -21.01
C TYR A 544 -2.29 -2.60 -19.74
N CYS A 545 -1.65 -1.45 -19.87
CA CYS A 545 -1.52 -0.46 -18.81
C CYS A 545 -2.77 0.44 -18.74
N SER A 546 -2.78 1.37 -17.79
CA SER A 546 -3.87 2.32 -17.64
C SER A 546 -4.00 3.24 -18.85
N TRP A 547 -5.23 3.61 -19.17
CA TRP A 547 -5.52 4.72 -20.08
C TRP A 547 -5.07 6.04 -19.46
N SER A 548 -4.55 6.93 -20.30
CA SER A 548 -4.49 8.35 -19.98
C SER A 548 -5.91 8.91 -19.75
N GLU A 549 -5.97 10.09 -19.14
CA GLU A 549 -7.19 10.88 -19.18
C GLU A 549 -7.59 11.20 -20.63
N TRP A 550 -8.85 11.59 -20.81
CA TRP A 550 -9.34 12.08 -22.10
C TRP A 550 -8.78 13.47 -22.39
N SER A 551 -8.28 13.68 -23.62
CA SER A 551 -8.03 15.00 -24.18
C SER A 551 -9.09 15.35 -25.22
N TYR A 552 -9.70 16.54 -25.13
CA TYR A 552 -10.82 16.99 -25.96
C TYR A 552 -10.35 17.93 -27.08
N PHE A 553 -11.05 17.89 -28.22
CA PHE A 553 -10.86 18.81 -29.34
C PHE A 553 -12.18 19.05 -30.09
N ARG A 554 -12.25 20.05 -30.96
CA ARG A 554 -13.42 20.29 -31.82
C ARG A 554 -13.05 20.91 -33.16
N PHE A 555 -13.95 20.75 -34.13
CA PHE A 555 -13.89 21.48 -35.39
C PHE A 555 -14.95 22.58 -35.41
N THR A 556 -14.60 23.73 -35.97
CA THR A 556 -15.53 24.79 -36.36
C THR A 556 -15.76 24.71 -37.87
N ILE A 557 -16.97 25.06 -38.29
CA ILE A 557 -17.36 25.11 -39.71
C ILE A 557 -16.76 26.35 -40.36
#